data_AF-A0A8C0SM77-F1
#
_entry.id   AF-A0A8C0SM77-F1
#
_cell.length_a   1.000
_cell.length_b   1.000
_cell.length_c   1.000
_cell.angle_alpha   90.00
_cell.angle_beta   90.00
_cell.angle_gamma   90.00
#
_symmetry.space_group_name_H-M   'P 1'
#
loop_
_entity.id
_entity.type
_entity.pdbx_description
1 polymer ?
#
loop_
_entity_poly.entity_id
_entity_poly.type
_entity_poly.pdbx_seq_one_letter_code
_entity_poly.pdbx_strand_id
1 'polypeptide(L)'
;MASTSSSFTVGRGASSKAKSAKLLEVLNALEEEEERSHSRQEIFIAPPDSASGDFTDEDSGDEGGRRGFHLPGSVLHASVVPEDSSEDSGAEEEEEEEEEEEEEEEQLLQPALKRQRAVVEPRRIWTKRDIQADFCSWTASDPHIEDLKSQELSPVGLFELFFDEGTINFIVNETNRYAWQKNVNLGLTAQELKCVLGILILSGYISYPRRRMFWETSPDSHHHLVADAIRRDRFEVIFSYLHFADNNELDESDRFAKVRPLIIRMNCNFQKHAPLEEFYSFGESMCEYFGHRGSKHLPAGRPMQLGYKIWCGTTSRGYLVWFEPSQGTLFTKSDRGLDLGGSMVVKFVDALQERGCRPYHIFFDKVFTSVKLLSILKKKGVKATGTVHEYRTERCPLKDPKELKKMKRGSFDYKVDESEEIIVCRWHDGSVVNFCSNAVGIEPVGLTSHPSGAAKTRTQVHQPSLVKLYQEKGGGVSRMDQNIAKYKVKIRGMKWYSSFIGYVIDAALNNAWQLHRICSHDAQVDLLAFRRYVACVYLESNANVSSQGRRSRRLETESRFDMIGHWIVHQDKRTRCALCHSQTNTRCEKCQKGVHAKCFREYHIR
;
A
#
# COMPACT_ATOMS: atom_id res chain seq x y z
N MET A 1 28.10 -61.26 -11.09
CA MET A 1 28.81 -60.68 -9.93
C MET A 1 29.58 -59.47 -10.41
N ALA A 2 29.80 -58.51 -9.50
CA ALA A 2 30.53 -57.23 -9.65
C ALA A 2 29.68 -56.02 -10.10
N SER A 3 29.22 -55.33 -9.06
CA SER A 3 28.93 -53.91 -8.94
C SER A 3 30.18 -53.03 -9.11
N THR A 4 30.02 -51.85 -9.73
CA THR A 4 30.82 -50.65 -9.41
C THR A 4 30.08 -49.38 -9.82
N SER A 5 30.05 -48.43 -8.88
CA SER A 5 29.55 -47.06 -8.91
C SER A 5 30.38 -46.11 -9.79
N SER A 6 29.74 -45.09 -10.40
CA SER A 6 30.41 -43.81 -10.67
C SER A 6 29.46 -42.63 -10.44
N SER A 7 29.87 -41.77 -9.54
CA SER A 7 29.34 -40.44 -9.20
C SER A 7 29.41 -39.46 -10.37
N PHE A 8 28.35 -38.69 -10.60
CA PHE A 8 28.39 -37.48 -11.43
C PHE A 8 28.38 -36.25 -10.52
N THR A 9 29.53 -35.60 -10.43
CA THR A 9 29.74 -34.22 -10.00
C THR A 9 29.21 -33.27 -11.07
N VAL A 10 28.28 -32.38 -10.72
CA VAL A 10 27.90 -31.23 -11.56
C VAL A 10 28.74 -30.04 -11.12
N GLY A 11 29.60 -29.57 -12.01
CA GLY A 11 30.50 -28.45 -11.79
C GLY A 11 29.75 -27.12 -11.69
N ARG A 12 30.16 -26.33 -10.69
CA ARG A 12 30.00 -24.88 -10.63
C ARG A 12 30.75 -24.24 -11.81
N GLY A 13 30.16 -23.21 -12.41
CA GLY A 13 30.82 -22.38 -13.41
C GLY A 13 29.88 -21.87 -14.51
N ALA A 14 29.12 -20.82 -14.21
CA ALA A 14 28.67 -19.82 -15.17
C ALA A 14 27.94 -18.69 -14.42
N SER A 15 28.65 -17.58 -14.18
CA SER A 15 28.06 -16.27 -13.91
C SER A 15 27.00 -15.98 -14.98
N SER A 16 25.73 -16.06 -14.59
CA SER A 16 24.60 -15.67 -15.41
C SER A 16 23.81 -14.64 -14.63
N LYS A 17 23.75 -13.41 -15.15
CA LYS A 17 22.82 -12.36 -14.72
C LYS A 17 21.49 -13.01 -14.36
N ALA A 18 21.10 -12.97 -13.08
CA ALA A 18 19.88 -13.61 -12.60
C ALA A 18 18.71 -13.19 -13.50
N LYS A 19 18.17 -14.13 -14.28
CA LYS A 19 16.94 -13.90 -15.03
C LYS A 19 15.87 -13.65 -14.00
N SER A 20 15.23 -12.48 -14.03
CA SER A 20 14.07 -12.19 -13.18
C SER A 20 13.04 -13.30 -13.36
N ALA A 21 12.79 -14.05 -12.29
CA ALA A 21 11.88 -15.19 -12.29
C ALA A 21 10.45 -14.71 -12.56
N LYS A 22 9.67 -15.51 -13.29
CA LYS A 22 8.25 -15.22 -13.49
C LYS A 22 7.46 -15.63 -12.26
N LEU A 23 6.36 -14.91 -11.95
CA LEU A 23 5.55 -15.19 -10.76
C LEU A 23 5.09 -16.65 -10.70
N LEU A 24 4.68 -17.24 -11.82
CA LEU A 24 4.27 -18.64 -11.88
C LEU A 24 5.39 -19.60 -11.44
N GLU A 25 6.64 -19.32 -11.79
CA GLU A 25 7.79 -20.15 -11.40
C GLU A 25 8.04 -20.07 -9.90
N VAL A 26 7.97 -18.85 -9.33
CA VAL A 26 8.11 -18.62 -7.90
C VAL A 26 6.98 -19.29 -7.11
N LEU A 27 5.74 -19.16 -7.57
CA LEU A 27 4.59 -19.80 -6.92
C LEU A 27 4.70 -21.33 -6.93
N ASN A 28 5.12 -21.92 -8.05
CA ASN A 28 5.33 -23.37 -8.14
C ASN A 28 6.46 -23.84 -7.20
N ALA A 29 7.56 -23.10 -7.12
CA ALA A 29 8.66 -23.42 -6.19
C ALA A 29 8.21 -23.39 -4.72
N LEU A 30 7.38 -22.40 -4.34
CA LEU A 30 6.84 -22.28 -2.98
C LEU A 30 5.81 -23.38 -2.63
N GLU A 31 5.17 -24.01 -3.63
CA GLU A 31 4.31 -25.18 -3.41
C GLU A 31 5.12 -26.45 -3.14
N GLU A 32 6.33 -26.57 -3.69
CA GLU A 32 7.22 -27.73 -3.52
C GLU A 32 7.99 -27.72 -2.19
N GLU A 33 8.14 -26.56 -1.54
CA GLU A 33 8.74 -26.45 -0.21
C GLU A 33 7.77 -26.93 0.90
N GLU A 34 7.98 -28.15 1.40
CA GLU A 34 7.35 -28.63 2.63
C GLU A 34 8.06 -28.07 3.88
N GLU A 35 7.94 -26.77 4.20
CA GLU A 35 8.34 -26.33 5.54
C GLU A 35 7.63 -25.08 6.11
N ARG A 36 7.49 -25.10 7.44
CA ARG A 36 6.50 -24.40 8.27
C ARG A 36 6.93 -22.98 8.67
N SER A 37 7.20 -22.06 7.75
CA SER A 37 7.30 -20.65 8.15
C SER A 37 5.88 -20.08 8.37
N HIS A 38 5.60 -19.60 9.59
CA HIS A 38 4.37 -18.84 9.90
C HIS A 38 4.56 -17.33 9.63
N SER A 39 5.71 -16.93 9.07
CA SER A 39 5.97 -15.56 8.67
C SER A 39 5.14 -15.22 7.42
N ARG A 40 4.69 -13.95 7.38
CA ARG A 40 4.00 -13.42 6.21
C ARG A 40 5.02 -13.21 5.10
N GLN A 41 4.83 -13.88 3.96
CA GLN A 41 5.68 -13.71 2.80
C GLN A 41 5.10 -12.60 1.90
N GLU A 42 5.94 -11.65 1.52
CA GLU A 42 5.58 -10.55 0.63
C GLU A 42 6.26 -10.78 -0.72
N ILE A 43 5.50 -10.72 -1.81
CA ILE A 43 6.01 -10.87 -3.17
C ILE A 43 5.70 -9.59 -3.93
N PHE A 44 6.76 -8.94 -4.39
CA PHE A 44 6.66 -7.77 -5.25
C PHE A 44 6.72 -8.16 -6.72
N ILE A 45 5.75 -7.69 -7.50
CA ILE A 45 5.69 -7.91 -8.95
C ILE A 45 5.79 -6.59 -9.70
N ALA A 46 6.35 -6.65 -10.90
CA ALA A 46 6.29 -5.56 -11.85
C ALA A 46 4.95 -5.57 -12.63
N PRO A 47 4.51 -4.44 -13.21
CA PRO A 47 3.42 -4.46 -14.19
C PRO A 47 3.74 -5.42 -15.34
N PRO A 48 2.76 -5.95 -16.10
CA PRO A 48 3.04 -6.78 -17.26
C PRO A 48 4.06 -6.12 -18.22
N ASP A 49 4.90 -6.91 -18.90
CA ASP A 49 5.97 -6.36 -19.78
C ASP A 49 5.39 -5.51 -20.94
N SER A 50 4.12 -5.74 -21.26
CA SER A 50 3.31 -5.01 -22.24
C SER A 50 2.20 -4.18 -21.58
N ALA A 51 2.45 -3.61 -20.40
CA ALA A 51 1.45 -2.93 -19.57
C ALA A 51 0.63 -1.85 -20.31
N SER A 52 1.19 -1.24 -21.36
CA SER A 52 0.52 -0.27 -22.23
C SER A 52 -0.44 -0.89 -23.26
N GLY A 53 -0.34 -2.19 -23.54
CA GLY A 53 -1.15 -2.87 -24.55
C GLY A 53 -2.61 -3.13 -24.13
N ASP A 54 -3.51 -3.14 -25.10
CA ASP A 54 -4.96 -3.35 -24.90
C ASP A 54 -5.34 -4.70 -24.27
N PHE A 55 -4.58 -5.76 -24.54
CA PHE A 55 -4.83 -7.10 -24.02
C PHE A 55 -4.59 -7.22 -22.51
N THR A 56 -3.91 -6.24 -21.90
CA THR A 56 -3.70 -6.21 -20.44
C THR A 56 -4.91 -5.66 -19.68
N ASP A 57 -5.94 -5.20 -20.40
CA ASP A 57 -7.19 -4.72 -19.81
C ASP A 57 -8.25 -5.82 -19.62
N GLU A 58 -7.97 -7.06 -20.03
CA GLU A 58 -8.92 -8.16 -19.92
C GLU A 58 -9.21 -8.54 -18.45
N ASP A 59 -10.46 -8.38 -18.03
CA ASP A 59 -10.97 -8.82 -16.72
C ASP A 59 -11.28 -10.33 -16.79
N SER A 60 -10.28 -11.17 -16.49
CA SER A 60 -10.34 -12.62 -16.70
C SER A 60 -11.18 -13.42 -15.68
N GLY A 61 -12.07 -12.78 -14.90
CA GLY A 61 -12.76 -13.46 -13.79
C GLY A 61 -14.25 -13.15 -13.64
N ASP A 62 -15.11 -14.14 -13.93
CA ASP A 62 -16.42 -14.27 -13.28
C ASP A 62 -16.23 -14.91 -11.90
N GLU A 63 -16.53 -14.18 -10.83
CA GLU A 63 -16.56 -14.71 -9.46
C GLU A 63 -17.53 -15.92 -9.29
N GLY A 64 -18.38 -16.19 -10.30
CA GLY A 64 -19.37 -17.25 -10.34
C GLY A 64 -18.87 -18.65 -10.76
N GLY A 65 -17.61 -18.80 -11.17
CA GLY A 65 -17.06 -20.11 -11.56
C GLY A 65 -16.92 -21.10 -10.39
N ARG A 66 -17.15 -22.40 -10.61
CA ARG A 66 -16.86 -23.49 -9.64
C ARG A 66 -15.38 -23.59 -9.23
N ARG A 67 -14.50 -22.72 -9.74
CA ARG A 67 -13.08 -22.63 -9.45
C ARG A 67 -12.83 -21.19 -8.98
N GLY A 68 -12.32 -21.01 -7.75
CA GLY A 68 -12.09 -19.71 -7.11
C GLY A 68 -11.18 -18.75 -7.91
N PHE A 69 -10.82 -17.60 -7.33
CA PHE A 69 -10.08 -16.57 -8.06
C PHE A 69 -8.77 -17.14 -8.64
N HIS A 70 -8.66 -17.16 -9.96
CA HIS A 70 -7.42 -17.47 -10.66
C HIS A 70 -6.72 -16.14 -10.96
N LEU A 71 -5.42 -16.06 -10.70
CA LEU A 71 -4.62 -14.90 -11.13
C LEU A 71 -4.69 -14.82 -12.67
N PRO A 72 -4.86 -13.63 -13.26
CA PRO A 72 -4.80 -13.46 -14.70
C PRO A 72 -3.46 -13.96 -15.25
N GLY A 73 -3.48 -14.53 -16.47
CA GLY A 73 -2.25 -14.97 -17.14
C GLY A 73 -1.21 -13.85 -17.25
N SER A 74 -1.64 -12.61 -17.50
CA SER A 74 -0.75 -11.43 -17.55
C SER A 74 -0.01 -11.17 -16.24
N VAL A 75 -0.59 -11.54 -15.10
CA VAL A 75 0.02 -11.40 -13.77
C VAL A 75 0.88 -12.62 -13.42
N LEU A 76 0.44 -13.83 -13.79
CA LEU A 76 1.26 -15.04 -13.63
C LEU A 76 2.58 -14.97 -14.41
N HIS A 77 2.60 -14.26 -15.53
CA HIS A 77 3.80 -13.99 -16.32
C HIS A 77 4.47 -12.64 -15.98
N ALA A 78 4.02 -11.95 -14.93
CA ALA A 78 4.72 -10.80 -14.41
C ALA A 78 6.06 -11.22 -13.82
N SER A 79 7.05 -10.34 -13.97
CA SER A 79 8.38 -10.52 -13.41
C SER A 79 8.34 -10.25 -11.90
N VAL A 80 8.87 -11.21 -11.12
CA VAL A 80 9.06 -11.03 -9.67
C VAL A 80 10.28 -10.17 -9.45
N VAL A 81 10.15 -9.24 -8.52
CA VAL A 81 11.21 -8.32 -8.17
C VAL A 81 11.93 -8.90 -6.96
N PRO A 82 13.24 -9.17 -7.07
CA PRO A 82 14.00 -9.63 -5.92
C PRO A 82 13.90 -8.60 -4.80
N GLU A 83 13.69 -9.07 -3.57
CA GLU A 83 13.91 -8.24 -2.40
C GLU A 83 15.41 -7.98 -2.31
N ASP A 84 15.82 -6.71 -2.16
CA ASP A 84 17.16 -6.39 -1.71
C ASP A 84 17.26 -6.95 -0.28
N SER A 85 17.97 -8.06 -0.11
CA SER A 85 17.95 -8.95 1.04
C SER A 85 17.94 -8.19 2.39
N SER A 86 16.78 -8.17 3.03
CA SER A 86 16.62 -7.79 4.42
C SER A 86 16.29 -9.02 5.25
N GLU A 87 17.19 -10.00 5.27
CA GLU A 87 17.13 -11.05 6.28
C GLU A 87 17.97 -10.65 7.50
N ASP A 88 17.28 -10.58 8.64
CA ASP A 88 17.84 -10.45 9.97
C ASP A 88 18.05 -11.86 10.52
N SER A 89 19.20 -12.06 11.17
CA SER A 89 19.63 -13.21 11.98
C SER A 89 20.15 -14.46 11.25
N GLY A 90 21.46 -14.52 11.02
CA GLY A 90 22.21 -15.78 11.07
C GLY A 90 23.42 -15.92 10.14
N ALA A 91 23.45 -15.22 9.01
CA ALA A 91 24.37 -15.51 7.91
C ALA A 91 25.51 -14.48 7.71
N GLU A 92 25.87 -13.71 8.74
CA GLU A 92 26.97 -12.72 8.66
C GLU A 92 28.35 -13.37 8.34
N GLU A 93 28.51 -14.69 8.43
CA GLU A 93 29.81 -15.36 8.21
C GLU A 93 29.99 -15.96 6.80
N GLU A 94 28.90 -16.24 6.05
CA GLU A 94 29.01 -16.79 4.68
C GLU A 94 28.99 -15.70 3.59
N GLU A 95 28.33 -14.57 3.83
CA GLU A 95 28.33 -13.41 2.90
C GLU A 95 29.70 -12.70 2.85
N GLU A 96 30.49 -12.70 3.94
CA GLU A 96 31.82 -12.06 3.97
C GLU A 96 32.85 -12.80 3.09
N GLU A 97 32.77 -14.13 2.96
CA GLU A 97 33.69 -14.92 2.12
C GLU A 97 33.29 -14.91 0.63
N GLU A 98 32.00 -14.88 0.30
CA GLU A 98 31.54 -14.80 -1.10
C GLU A 98 31.75 -13.38 -1.70
N GLU A 99 31.68 -12.31 -0.90
CA GLU A 99 31.89 -10.93 -1.38
C GLU A 99 33.38 -10.58 -1.59
N GLU A 100 34.32 -11.17 -0.83
CA GLU A 100 35.76 -10.99 -1.07
C GLU A 100 36.22 -11.67 -2.39
N GLU A 101 35.61 -12.80 -2.76
CA GLU A 101 35.89 -13.48 -4.04
C GLU A 101 35.31 -12.70 -5.25
N GLU A 102 34.12 -12.07 -5.11
CA GLU A 102 33.55 -11.23 -6.17
C GLU A 102 34.33 -9.92 -6.39
N GLU A 103 34.88 -9.29 -5.34
CA GLU A 103 35.74 -8.10 -5.48
C GLU A 103 37.06 -8.40 -6.21
N GLU A 104 37.62 -9.60 -6.08
CA GLU A 104 38.81 -10.02 -6.83
C GLU A 104 38.49 -10.33 -8.31
N GLU A 105 37.33 -10.91 -8.62
CA GLU A 105 36.91 -11.18 -10.01
C GLU A 105 36.52 -9.90 -10.78
N GLU A 106 35.87 -8.91 -10.15
CA GLU A 106 35.52 -7.64 -10.80
C GLU A 106 36.75 -6.78 -11.14
N GLN A 107 37.85 -6.91 -10.39
CA GLN A 107 39.11 -6.21 -10.68
C GLN A 107 39.86 -6.81 -11.88
N LEU A 108 39.58 -8.06 -12.25
CA LEU A 108 40.26 -8.78 -13.34
C LEU A 108 39.54 -8.67 -14.70
N LEU A 109 38.28 -8.22 -14.74
CA LEU A 109 37.43 -8.32 -15.94
C LEU A 109 37.01 -7.01 -16.62
N GLN A 110 37.52 -5.84 -16.23
CA GLN A 110 37.17 -4.58 -16.93
C GLN A 110 37.95 -4.37 -18.23
N PRO A 111 37.29 -4.23 -19.42
CA PRO A 111 37.94 -3.74 -20.61
C PRO A 111 38.23 -2.24 -20.46
N ALA A 112 39.41 -1.81 -20.91
CA ALA A 112 39.88 -0.42 -20.82
C ALA A 112 38.93 0.59 -21.50
N LEU A 113 37.98 1.14 -20.75
CA LEU A 113 37.19 2.31 -21.13
C LEU A 113 38.00 3.58 -20.90
N LYS A 114 37.95 4.50 -21.87
CA LYS A 114 38.65 5.79 -21.86
C LYS A 114 38.40 6.52 -20.54
N ARG A 115 39.48 6.69 -19.76
CA ARG A 115 39.54 7.51 -18.53
C ARG A 115 38.91 8.89 -18.76
N GLN A 116 37.66 9.06 -18.34
CA GLN A 116 37.21 10.36 -17.88
C GLN A 116 37.95 10.66 -16.58
N ARG A 117 38.44 11.89 -16.43
CA ARG A 117 39.16 12.35 -15.23
C ARG A 117 38.26 12.13 -14.02
N ALA A 118 38.58 11.12 -13.20
CA ALA A 118 37.94 10.94 -11.90
C ALA A 118 38.15 12.22 -11.10
N VAL A 119 37.06 12.88 -10.72
CA VAL A 119 37.11 13.91 -9.69
C VAL A 119 37.56 13.20 -8.43
N VAL A 120 38.78 13.50 -7.96
CA VAL A 120 39.29 12.96 -6.71
C VAL A 120 38.41 13.54 -5.60
N GLU A 121 37.45 12.77 -5.10
CA GLU A 121 36.70 13.17 -3.92
C GLU A 121 37.69 13.33 -2.75
N PRO A 122 37.66 14.48 -2.04
CA PRO A 122 38.56 14.70 -0.92
C PRO A 122 38.34 13.62 0.14
N ARG A 123 39.45 13.07 0.67
CA ARG A 123 39.42 12.04 1.70
C ARG A 123 38.76 12.62 2.97
N ARG A 124 37.65 12.01 3.40
CA ARG A 124 36.93 12.41 4.62
C ARG A 124 37.80 12.24 5.87
N ILE A 125 37.71 13.18 6.80
CA ILE A 125 38.46 13.19 8.06
C ILE A 125 37.47 12.88 9.18
N TRP A 126 37.65 11.73 9.83
CA TRP A 126 36.75 11.25 10.88
C TRP A 126 37.32 11.52 12.28
N THR A 127 36.59 12.27 13.10
CA THR A 127 37.02 12.59 14.48
C THR A 127 36.02 12.16 15.54
N LYS A 128 36.53 11.91 16.76
CA LYS A 128 35.75 11.47 17.92
C LYS A 128 35.25 12.69 18.69
N ARG A 129 34.20 13.31 18.18
CA ARG A 129 33.47 14.43 18.81
C ARG A 129 31.99 14.34 18.47
N ASP A 130 31.17 15.11 19.15
CA ASP A 130 29.77 15.23 18.76
C ASP A 130 29.60 16.17 17.56
N ILE A 131 28.48 16.02 16.84
CA ILE A 131 28.14 16.83 15.68
C ILE A 131 27.80 18.27 16.09
N GLN A 132 28.21 19.24 15.30
CA GLN A 132 27.82 20.65 15.44
C GLN A 132 26.95 21.03 14.25
N ALA A 133 25.69 20.60 14.30
CA ALA A 133 24.76 20.83 13.22
C ALA A 133 24.35 22.32 13.16
N ASP A 134 24.58 22.93 12.00
CA ASP A 134 24.18 24.31 11.71
C ASP A 134 22.94 24.31 10.81
N PHE A 135 21.77 24.28 11.44
CA PHE A 135 20.48 24.45 10.75
C PHE A 135 19.70 25.58 11.43
N CYS A 136 19.03 26.39 10.62
CA CYS A 136 18.11 27.41 11.13
C CYS A 136 17.02 26.76 11.98
N SER A 137 16.67 27.40 13.10
CA SER A 137 15.45 27.05 13.82
C SER A 137 14.22 27.53 13.04
N TRP A 138 13.14 26.77 13.11
CA TRP A 138 11.89 27.10 12.46
C TRP A 138 10.72 26.70 13.35
N THR A 139 9.70 27.56 13.41
CA THR A 139 8.44 27.27 14.09
C THR A 139 7.36 27.00 13.06
N ALA A 140 6.75 25.81 13.13
CA ALA A 140 5.65 25.44 12.27
C ALA A 140 4.40 26.25 12.58
N SER A 141 4.16 27.31 11.81
CA SER A 141 2.82 27.88 11.65
C SER A 141 2.28 27.37 10.32
N ASP A 142 1.13 26.71 10.34
CA ASP A 142 0.48 26.19 9.14
C ASP A 142 -0.86 26.91 8.93
N PRO A 143 -0.87 28.03 8.19
CA PRO A 143 -2.11 28.77 7.92
C PRO A 143 -3.17 27.91 7.24
N HIS A 144 -2.76 26.90 6.45
CA HIS A 144 -3.68 26.01 5.75
C HIS A 144 -4.42 25.08 6.72
N ILE A 145 -3.73 24.55 7.74
CA ILE A 145 -4.39 23.75 8.77
C ILE A 145 -5.30 24.61 9.67
N GLU A 146 -4.90 25.84 9.97
CA GLU A 146 -5.77 26.76 10.72
C GLU A 146 -7.03 27.15 9.93
N ASP A 147 -6.90 27.35 8.62
CA ASP A 147 -8.04 27.54 7.72
C ASP A 147 -8.95 26.30 7.70
N LEU A 148 -8.38 25.09 7.54
CA LEU A 148 -9.14 23.84 7.59
C LEU A 148 -9.89 23.63 8.92
N LYS A 149 -9.28 24.01 10.05
CA LYS A 149 -9.95 24.02 11.35
C LYS A 149 -11.17 24.93 11.35
N SER A 150 -11.04 26.13 10.79
CA SER A 150 -12.13 27.11 10.76
C SER A 150 -13.30 26.71 9.86
N GLN A 151 -13.04 25.87 8.85
CA GLN A 151 -14.08 25.36 7.94
C GLN A 151 -14.97 24.27 8.57
N GLU A 152 -14.55 23.66 9.69
CA GLU A 152 -15.30 22.62 10.41
C GLU A 152 -15.84 21.50 9.49
N LEU A 153 -14.99 21.05 8.54
CA LEU A 153 -15.40 20.08 7.54
C LEU A 153 -15.82 18.74 8.18
N SER A 154 -16.93 18.20 7.67
CA SER A 154 -17.38 16.85 8.01
C SER A 154 -16.38 15.77 7.52
N PRO A 155 -16.46 14.52 8.02
CA PRO A 155 -15.59 13.44 7.54
C PRO A 155 -15.59 13.25 6.01
N VAL A 156 -16.75 13.40 5.36
CA VAL A 156 -16.83 13.35 3.90
C VAL A 156 -16.18 14.56 3.24
N GLY A 157 -16.35 15.77 3.81
CA GLY A 157 -15.69 16.98 3.32
C GLY A 157 -14.16 16.89 3.38
N LEU A 158 -13.62 16.30 4.45
CA LEU A 158 -12.17 16.03 4.57
C LEU A 158 -11.68 14.97 3.56
N PHE A 159 -12.49 13.95 3.27
CA PHE A 159 -12.18 12.97 2.22
C PHE A 159 -12.22 13.59 0.82
N GLU A 160 -13.18 14.49 0.57
CA GLU A 160 -13.34 15.22 -0.70
C GLU A 160 -12.26 16.30 -0.92
N LEU A 161 -11.36 16.55 0.04
CA LEU A 161 -10.10 17.28 -0.24
C LEU A 161 -9.18 16.49 -1.18
N PHE A 162 -9.30 15.16 -1.18
CA PHE A 162 -8.45 14.26 -1.97
C PHE A 162 -9.16 13.73 -3.22
N PHE A 163 -10.43 13.36 -3.06
CA PHE A 163 -11.35 13.05 -4.15
C PHE A 163 -12.23 14.26 -4.44
N ASP A 164 -11.58 15.38 -4.78
CA ASP A 164 -12.25 16.62 -5.14
C ASP A 164 -13.02 16.49 -6.47
N GLU A 165 -13.80 17.51 -6.80
CA GLU A 165 -14.58 17.52 -8.04
C GLU A 165 -13.69 17.31 -9.29
N GLY A 166 -12.48 17.87 -9.29
CA GLY A 166 -11.49 17.66 -10.35
C GLY A 166 -11.06 16.21 -10.49
N THR A 167 -10.76 15.53 -9.38
CA THR A 167 -10.36 14.12 -9.37
C THR A 167 -11.51 13.18 -9.74
N ILE A 168 -12.72 13.45 -9.24
CA ILE A 168 -13.92 12.69 -9.59
C ILE A 168 -14.22 12.81 -11.08
N ASN A 169 -14.26 14.03 -11.62
CA ASN A 169 -14.53 14.26 -13.04
C ASN A 169 -13.45 13.67 -13.94
N PHE A 170 -12.19 13.69 -13.50
CA PHE A 170 -11.12 13.01 -14.19
C PHE A 170 -11.35 11.50 -14.33
N ILE A 171 -11.63 10.80 -13.22
CA ILE A 171 -11.88 9.35 -13.27
C ILE A 171 -13.12 9.05 -14.13
N VAL A 172 -14.18 9.87 -14.04
CA VAL A 172 -15.37 9.76 -14.90
C VAL A 172 -15.01 9.88 -16.38
N ASN A 173 -14.22 10.88 -16.74
CA ASN A 173 -13.84 11.15 -18.12
C ASN A 173 -12.98 10.02 -18.69
N GLU A 174 -11.94 9.57 -17.98
CA GLU A 174 -11.08 8.48 -18.46
C GLU A 174 -11.81 7.15 -18.53
N THR A 175 -12.73 6.88 -17.60
CA THR A 175 -13.57 5.68 -17.62
C THR A 175 -14.55 5.69 -18.80
N ASN A 176 -15.20 6.82 -19.08
CA ASN A 176 -16.07 6.97 -20.25
C ASN A 176 -15.29 6.91 -21.56
N ARG A 177 -14.10 7.52 -21.61
CA ARG A 177 -13.19 7.47 -22.77
C ARG A 177 -12.77 6.03 -23.07
N TYR A 178 -12.35 5.30 -22.05
CA TYR A 178 -11.98 3.89 -22.19
C TYR A 178 -13.15 3.03 -22.69
N ALA A 179 -14.35 3.23 -22.16
CA ALA A 179 -15.55 2.55 -22.65
C ALA A 179 -15.80 2.87 -24.13
N TRP A 180 -15.65 4.13 -24.54
CA TRP A 180 -15.79 4.55 -25.94
C TRP A 180 -14.77 3.89 -26.86
N GLN A 181 -13.50 3.77 -26.43
CA GLN A 181 -12.45 3.05 -27.16
C GLN A 181 -12.78 1.56 -27.36
N LYS A 182 -13.59 0.97 -26.46
CA LYS A 182 -14.14 -0.38 -26.59
C LYS A 182 -15.53 -0.41 -27.25
N ASN A 183 -15.95 0.66 -27.93
CA ASN A 183 -17.24 0.81 -28.61
C ASN A 183 -18.46 0.72 -27.68
N VAL A 184 -18.33 1.15 -26.43
CA VAL A 184 -19.42 1.18 -25.44
C VAL A 184 -19.67 2.61 -24.98
N ASN A 185 -20.93 3.04 -25.06
CA ASN A 185 -21.36 4.28 -24.44
C ASN A 185 -21.77 4.01 -22.98
N LEU A 186 -20.83 4.22 -22.05
CA LEU A 186 -21.06 3.94 -20.63
C LEU A 186 -21.95 5.00 -19.96
N GLY A 187 -21.80 6.28 -20.33
CA GLY A 187 -22.54 7.39 -19.74
C GLY A 187 -22.39 7.47 -18.22
N LEU A 188 -21.18 7.20 -17.69
CA LEU A 188 -20.90 7.30 -16.26
C LEU A 188 -21.02 8.75 -15.79
N THR A 189 -21.68 8.96 -14.66
CA THR A 189 -21.78 10.27 -14.00
C THR A 189 -20.93 10.32 -12.72
N ALA A 190 -20.60 11.54 -12.27
CA ALA A 190 -19.91 11.75 -10.99
C ALA A 190 -20.65 11.12 -9.80
N GLN A 191 -21.99 11.19 -9.79
CA GLN A 191 -22.81 10.61 -8.72
C GLN A 191 -22.74 9.08 -8.71
N GLU A 192 -22.77 8.44 -9.87
CA GLU A 192 -22.59 6.99 -9.98
C GLU A 192 -21.17 6.57 -9.58
N LEU A 193 -20.14 7.35 -9.94
CA LEU A 193 -18.77 7.08 -9.49
C LEU A 193 -18.65 7.18 -7.97
N LYS A 194 -19.25 8.20 -7.33
CA LYS A 194 -19.29 8.30 -5.86
C LYS A 194 -19.94 7.05 -5.23
N CYS A 195 -20.99 6.49 -5.84
CA CYS A 195 -21.58 5.23 -5.37
C CYS A 195 -20.59 4.05 -5.46
N VAL A 196 -19.88 3.93 -6.60
CA VAL A 196 -18.84 2.91 -6.77
C VAL A 196 -17.77 3.05 -5.69
N LEU A 197 -17.27 4.26 -5.45
CA LEU A 197 -16.32 4.54 -4.37
C LEU A 197 -16.90 4.17 -3.00
N GLY A 198 -18.15 4.52 -2.72
CA GLY A 198 -18.84 4.17 -1.47
C GLY A 198 -18.89 2.66 -1.23
N ILE A 199 -19.15 1.86 -2.27
CA ILE A 199 -19.14 0.39 -2.19
C ILE A 199 -17.71 -0.14 -1.94
N LEU A 200 -16.70 0.44 -2.59
CA LEU A 200 -15.30 0.07 -2.35
C LEU A 200 -14.89 0.35 -0.90
N ILE A 201 -15.24 1.52 -0.35
CA ILE A 201 -14.97 1.88 1.05
C ILE A 201 -15.72 0.94 2.00
N LEU A 202 -17.00 0.67 1.75
CA LEU A 202 -17.83 -0.27 2.52
C LEU A 202 -17.20 -1.67 2.57
N SER A 203 -16.62 -2.13 1.46
CA SER A 203 -16.00 -3.45 1.36
C SER A 203 -14.83 -3.65 2.33
N GLY A 204 -14.21 -2.56 2.80
CA GLY A 204 -13.09 -2.63 3.74
C GLY A 204 -13.48 -3.16 5.12
N TYR A 205 -14.71 -2.90 5.55
CA TYR A 205 -15.22 -3.32 6.87
C TYR A 205 -16.42 -4.26 6.81
N ILE A 206 -17.06 -4.45 5.64
CA ILE A 206 -18.04 -5.50 5.37
C ILE A 206 -17.50 -6.39 4.25
N SER A 207 -17.40 -7.70 4.51
CA SER A 207 -16.88 -8.65 3.53
C SER A 207 -17.91 -9.74 3.28
N TYR A 208 -18.27 -9.92 2.02
CA TYR A 208 -18.98 -11.11 1.57
C TYR A 208 -18.02 -12.06 0.83
N PRO A 209 -18.31 -13.37 0.79
CA PRO A 209 -17.55 -14.32 -0.01
C PRO A 209 -17.49 -14.00 -1.50
N ARG A 210 -18.52 -13.31 -2.04
CA ARG A 210 -18.59 -12.85 -3.42
C ARG A 210 -19.12 -11.42 -3.45
N ARG A 211 -18.56 -10.54 -4.28
CA ARG A 211 -18.97 -9.13 -4.34
C ARG A 211 -20.44 -8.96 -4.73
N ARG A 212 -20.98 -9.84 -5.56
CA ARG A 212 -22.40 -9.80 -5.98
C ARG A 212 -23.38 -9.97 -4.81
N MET A 213 -22.93 -10.51 -3.67
CA MET A 213 -23.78 -10.68 -2.50
C MET A 213 -24.21 -9.36 -1.86
N PHE A 214 -23.52 -8.24 -2.11
CA PHE A 214 -23.99 -6.92 -1.68
C PHE A 214 -25.38 -6.56 -2.27
N TRP A 215 -25.78 -7.20 -3.37
CA TRP A 215 -27.10 -7.05 -4.01
C TRP A 215 -28.00 -8.27 -3.87
N GLU A 216 -27.57 -9.28 -3.11
CA GLU A 216 -28.39 -10.46 -2.86
C GLU A 216 -29.69 -10.03 -2.18
N THR A 217 -30.80 -10.70 -2.47
CA THR A 217 -32.10 -10.33 -1.90
C THR A 217 -32.44 -11.18 -0.68
N SER A 218 -31.70 -12.27 -0.49
CA SER A 218 -31.85 -13.21 0.61
C SER A 218 -31.69 -12.51 1.97
N PRO A 219 -32.54 -12.82 2.97
CA PRO A 219 -32.56 -12.08 4.25
C PRO A 219 -31.25 -12.10 5.04
N ASP A 220 -30.39 -13.09 4.81
CA ASP A 220 -29.10 -13.28 5.47
C ASP A 220 -27.98 -12.38 4.91
N SER A 221 -28.14 -11.85 3.70
CA SER A 221 -27.08 -11.16 2.94
C SER A 221 -27.51 -9.86 2.27
N HIS A 222 -28.81 -9.54 2.28
CA HIS A 222 -29.32 -8.33 1.66
C HIS A 222 -28.80 -7.05 2.31
N HIS A 223 -28.06 -6.24 1.54
CA HIS A 223 -27.48 -4.99 2.01
C HIS A 223 -28.21 -3.77 1.44
N HIS A 224 -29.23 -3.28 2.15
CA HIS A 224 -30.09 -2.16 1.71
C HIS A 224 -29.32 -0.96 1.17
N LEU A 225 -28.31 -0.50 1.92
CA LEU A 225 -27.51 0.68 1.56
C LEU A 225 -26.84 0.56 0.18
N VAL A 226 -26.46 -0.65 -0.25
CA VAL A 226 -25.81 -0.86 -1.56
C VAL A 226 -26.85 -1.10 -2.64
N ALA A 227 -27.81 -1.98 -2.35
CA ALA A 227 -28.83 -2.39 -3.32
C ALA A 227 -29.74 -1.23 -3.76
N ASP A 228 -29.99 -0.28 -2.85
CA ASP A 228 -30.82 0.91 -3.14
C ASP A 228 -30.01 2.03 -3.83
N ALA A 229 -28.69 2.10 -3.61
CA ALA A 229 -27.82 3.14 -4.16
C ALA A 229 -27.51 2.94 -5.65
N ILE A 230 -27.24 1.70 -6.09
CA ILE A 230 -26.92 1.39 -7.49
C ILE A 230 -27.31 -0.05 -7.82
N ARG A 231 -27.77 -0.31 -9.04
CA ARG A 231 -28.08 -1.67 -9.49
C ARG A 231 -26.80 -2.50 -9.66
N ARG A 232 -26.85 -3.78 -9.30
CA ARG A 232 -25.75 -4.74 -9.47
C ARG A 232 -25.13 -4.67 -10.86
N ASP A 233 -25.94 -4.84 -11.90
CA ASP A 233 -25.43 -4.92 -13.28
C ASP A 233 -24.84 -3.58 -13.73
N ARG A 234 -25.34 -2.45 -13.20
CA ARG A 234 -24.77 -1.12 -13.47
C ARG A 234 -23.42 -0.96 -12.79
N PHE A 235 -23.30 -1.39 -11.53
CA PHE A 235 -22.01 -1.41 -10.82
C PHE A 235 -20.99 -2.27 -11.56
N GLU A 236 -21.36 -3.50 -11.95
CA GLU A 236 -20.46 -4.43 -12.65
C GLU A 236 -19.94 -3.83 -13.97
N VAL A 237 -20.83 -3.21 -14.77
CA VAL A 237 -20.43 -2.57 -16.03
C VAL A 237 -19.53 -1.35 -15.79
N ILE A 238 -19.85 -0.48 -14.83
CA ILE A 238 -18.98 0.67 -14.52
C ILE A 238 -17.60 0.17 -14.05
N PHE A 239 -17.59 -0.79 -13.14
CA PHE A 239 -16.38 -1.32 -12.54
C PHE A 239 -15.49 -2.03 -13.58
N SER A 240 -16.08 -2.73 -14.56
CA SER A 240 -15.32 -3.35 -15.66
C SER A 240 -14.68 -2.35 -16.62
N TYR A 241 -15.21 -1.13 -16.73
CA TYR A 241 -14.65 -0.06 -17.57
C TYR A 241 -13.82 0.96 -16.80
N LEU A 242 -13.68 0.82 -15.47
CA LEU A 242 -12.92 1.76 -14.65
C LEU A 242 -11.48 1.90 -15.18
N HIS A 243 -11.07 3.14 -15.45
CA HIS A 243 -9.80 3.46 -16.11
C HIS A 243 -9.27 4.85 -15.71
N PHE A 244 -7.96 5.08 -15.90
CA PHE A 244 -7.25 6.24 -15.32
C PHE A 244 -6.24 6.91 -16.26
N ALA A 245 -6.27 6.63 -17.56
CA ALA A 245 -5.41 7.24 -18.56
C ALA A 245 -6.05 7.16 -19.94
N ASP A 246 -5.56 7.92 -20.93
CA ASP A 246 -5.93 7.69 -22.32
C ASP A 246 -4.99 6.63 -22.92
N ASN A 247 -5.53 5.46 -23.30
CA ASN A 247 -4.76 4.40 -23.96
C ASN A 247 -4.04 4.85 -25.24
N ASN A 248 -4.49 5.92 -25.89
CA ASN A 248 -3.85 6.46 -27.10
C ASN A 248 -2.65 7.38 -26.82
N GLU A 249 -2.46 7.80 -25.57
CA GLU A 249 -1.42 8.76 -25.15
C GLU A 249 -0.48 8.16 -24.08
N LEU A 250 -0.44 6.83 -23.95
CA LEU A 250 0.43 6.17 -22.98
C LEU A 250 1.91 6.29 -23.39
N ASP A 251 2.74 6.65 -22.41
CA ASP A 251 4.19 6.61 -22.55
C ASP A 251 4.68 5.16 -22.38
N GLU A 252 5.13 4.55 -23.48
CA GLU A 252 5.63 3.17 -23.49
C GLU A 252 6.88 2.97 -22.61
N SER A 253 7.58 4.05 -22.24
CA SER A 253 8.72 3.99 -21.33
C SER A 253 8.32 3.92 -19.85
N ASP A 254 7.06 4.23 -19.51
CA ASP A 254 6.51 4.12 -18.16
C ASP A 254 5.59 2.88 -18.06
N ARG A 255 6.05 1.84 -17.38
CA ARG A 255 5.28 0.61 -17.12
C ARG A 255 4.03 0.88 -16.28
N PHE A 256 3.98 2.02 -15.58
CA PHE A 256 2.83 2.48 -14.82
C PHE A 256 1.98 3.54 -15.55
N ALA A 257 2.16 3.74 -16.87
CA ALA A 257 1.46 4.77 -17.66
C ALA A 257 -0.07 4.77 -17.48
N LYS A 258 -0.69 3.58 -17.33
CA LYS A 258 -2.16 3.45 -17.12
C LYS A 258 -2.67 4.00 -15.80
N VAL A 259 -1.80 4.20 -14.80
CA VAL A 259 -2.14 4.79 -13.49
C VAL A 259 -1.39 6.07 -13.19
N ARG A 260 -0.40 6.42 -14.02
CA ARG A 260 0.45 7.61 -13.88
C ARG A 260 -0.36 8.90 -13.68
N PRO A 261 -1.40 9.19 -14.48
CA PRO A 261 -2.16 10.43 -14.30
C PRO A 261 -2.90 10.49 -12.95
N LEU A 262 -3.40 9.35 -12.47
CA LEU A 262 -4.01 9.24 -11.14
C LEU A 262 -2.96 9.50 -10.04
N ILE A 263 -1.79 8.87 -10.11
CA ILE A 263 -0.71 9.04 -9.12
C ILE A 263 -0.28 10.51 -9.01
N ILE A 264 -0.05 11.18 -10.14
CA ILE A 264 0.33 12.60 -10.17
C ILE A 264 -0.73 13.44 -9.46
N ARG A 265 -2.01 13.26 -9.80
CA ARG A 265 -3.10 14.02 -9.20
C ARG A 265 -3.23 13.77 -7.70
N MET A 266 -3.11 12.53 -7.27
CA MET A 266 -3.18 12.20 -5.84
C MET A 266 -2.00 12.75 -5.06
N ASN A 267 -0.78 12.71 -5.62
CA ASN A 267 0.39 13.35 -5.00
C ASN A 267 0.17 14.86 -4.82
N CYS A 268 -0.35 15.55 -5.84
CA CYS A 268 -0.68 16.98 -5.71
C CYS A 268 -1.66 17.23 -4.55
N ASN A 269 -2.74 16.45 -4.46
CA ASN A 269 -3.75 16.61 -3.40
C ASN A 269 -3.19 16.25 -2.01
N PHE A 270 -2.42 15.16 -1.91
CA PHE A 270 -1.80 14.72 -0.67
C PHE A 270 -0.79 15.76 -0.15
N GLN A 271 0.03 16.33 -1.01
CA GLN A 271 0.98 17.40 -0.66
C GLN A 271 0.27 18.69 -0.28
N LYS A 272 -0.73 19.12 -1.07
CA LYS A 272 -1.48 20.36 -0.84
C LYS A 272 -2.09 20.40 0.55
N HIS A 273 -2.66 19.29 1.01
CA HIS A 273 -3.35 19.20 2.29
C HIS A 273 -2.49 18.60 3.42
N ALA A 274 -1.21 18.30 3.18
CA ALA A 274 -0.34 17.75 4.21
C ALA A 274 -0.09 18.75 5.35
N PRO A 275 -0.18 18.33 6.63
CA PRO A 275 0.26 19.15 7.74
C PRO A 275 1.73 19.54 7.59
N LEU A 276 2.02 20.82 7.78
CA LEU A 276 3.37 21.37 7.71
C LEU A 276 4.10 21.08 9.04
N GLU A 277 4.77 19.93 9.09
CA GLU A 277 5.54 19.46 10.25
C GLU A 277 7.05 19.49 9.99
N GLU A 278 7.86 19.32 11.04
CA GLU A 278 9.32 19.19 10.93
C GLU A 278 9.75 17.78 10.53
N PHE A 279 9.08 16.74 11.05
CA PHE A 279 9.56 15.36 10.97
C PHE A 279 8.78 14.52 9.95
N TYR A 280 9.51 13.91 9.02
CA TYR A 280 8.97 13.03 7.98
C TYR A 280 9.69 11.69 7.95
N SER A 281 9.02 10.64 7.49
CA SER A 281 9.61 9.32 7.26
C SER A 281 9.51 8.97 5.78
N PHE A 282 10.57 8.40 5.20
CA PHE A 282 10.57 7.84 3.85
C PHE A 282 10.86 6.34 3.92
N GLY A 283 10.14 5.55 3.13
CA GLY A 283 10.31 4.10 3.14
C GLY A 283 9.41 3.39 2.14
N GLU A 284 9.25 2.09 2.36
CA GLU A 284 8.56 1.16 1.46
C GLU A 284 7.18 0.78 1.99
N SER A 285 6.21 0.63 1.08
CA SER A 285 4.85 0.16 1.32
C SER A 285 4.42 -0.75 0.15
N MET A 286 3.29 -1.43 0.29
CA MET A 286 2.75 -2.34 -0.74
C MET A 286 1.36 -1.93 -1.22
N CYS A 287 1.24 -1.67 -2.52
CA CYS A 287 -0.04 -1.67 -3.22
C CYS A 287 -0.44 -3.13 -3.52
N GLU A 288 -1.15 -3.74 -2.59
CA GLU A 288 -1.52 -5.15 -2.66
C GLU A 288 -2.48 -5.43 -3.82
N TYR A 289 -2.07 -6.32 -4.71
CA TYR A 289 -2.88 -6.83 -5.81
C TYR A 289 -3.71 -8.03 -5.33
N PHE A 290 -3.08 -9.04 -4.72
CA PHE A 290 -3.75 -10.18 -4.08
C PHE A 290 -3.28 -10.42 -2.64
N GLY A 291 -4.22 -10.79 -1.77
CA GLY A 291 -3.95 -11.13 -0.37
C GLY A 291 -4.21 -12.60 -0.05
N HIS A 292 -3.95 -12.95 1.22
CA HIS A 292 -3.92 -14.33 1.74
C HIS A 292 -5.11 -15.25 1.41
N ARG A 293 -6.32 -14.71 1.15
CA ARG A 293 -7.55 -15.51 0.95
C ARG A 293 -8.15 -15.43 -0.45
N GLY A 294 -7.34 -15.13 -1.46
CA GLY A 294 -7.82 -14.87 -2.82
C GLY A 294 -7.66 -16.03 -3.79
N SER A 295 -6.43 -16.49 -4.03
CA SER A 295 -6.13 -17.29 -5.22
C SER A 295 -5.80 -18.75 -4.91
N LYS A 296 -6.27 -19.66 -5.77
CA LYS A 296 -5.91 -21.10 -5.74
C LYS A 296 -4.44 -21.37 -6.06
N HIS A 297 -3.74 -20.40 -6.64
CA HIS A 297 -2.30 -20.48 -6.93
C HIS A 297 -1.44 -19.98 -5.77
N LEU A 298 -2.04 -19.57 -4.64
CA LEU A 298 -1.29 -19.27 -3.43
C LEU A 298 -1.21 -20.57 -2.61
N PRO A 299 -0.02 -20.97 -2.13
CA PRO A 299 0.13 -22.17 -1.32
C PRO A 299 -0.87 -22.18 -0.16
N ALA A 300 -1.67 -23.25 -0.07
CA ALA A 300 -2.70 -23.38 0.96
C ALA A 300 -2.05 -23.37 2.36
N GLY A 301 -2.46 -22.43 3.21
CA GLY A 301 -2.00 -22.35 4.60
C GLY A 301 -0.85 -21.38 4.88
N ARG A 302 -0.21 -20.78 3.85
CA ARG A 302 0.81 -19.73 4.04
C ARG A 302 0.20 -18.32 3.88
N PRO A 303 0.38 -17.40 4.85
CA PRO A 303 -0.01 -15.99 4.71
C PRO A 303 0.88 -15.28 3.70
N MET A 304 0.41 -15.16 2.46
CA MET A 304 1.13 -14.49 1.39
C MET A 304 0.42 -13.23 0.90
N GLN A 305 1.20 -12.18 0.64
CA GLN A 305 0.75 -10.98 -0.05
C GLN A 305 1.49 -10.80 -1.36
N LEU A 306 0.74 -10.44 -2.40
CA LEU A 306 1.24 -10.18 -3.74
C LEU A 306 0.87 -8.75 -4.10
N GLY A 307 1.84 -7.92 -4.49
CA GLY A 307 1.55 -6.52 -4.82
C GLY A 307 2.67 -5.78 -5.52
N TYR A 308 2.44 -4.49 -5.72
CA TYR A 308 3.41 -3.56 -6.28
C TYR A 308 4.12 -2.82 -5.14
N LYS A 309 5.45 -2.74 -5.23
CA LYS A 309 6.29 -2.04 -4.26
C LYS A 309 6.17 -0.52 -4.46
N ILE A 310 5.78 0.20 -3.42
CA ILE A 310 5.57 1.64 -3.41
C ILE A 310 6.61 2.29 -2.50
N TRP A 311 7.32 3.29 -3.01
CA TRP A 311 8.11 4.19 -2.18
C TRP A 311 7.27 5.38 -1.77
N CYS A 312 7.33 5.76 -0.50
CA CYS A 312 6.47 6.82 0.01
C CYS A 312 7.13 7.65 1.12
N GLY A 313 6.70 8.91 1.17
CA GLY A 313 7.04 9.86 2.22
C GLY A 313 5.81 10.18 3.06
N THR A 314 5.97 10.12 4.37
CA THR A 314 4.89 10.31 5.35
C THR A 314 5.30 11.31 6.44
N THR A 315 4.34 11.94 7.11
CA THR A 315 4.62 12.57 8.41
C THR A 315 4.90 11.51 9.47
N SER A 316 5.52 11.87 10.60
CA SER A 316 5.73 10.90 11.70
C SER A 316 4.44 10.23 12.20
N ARG A 317 3.27 10.85 11.99
CA ARG A 317 1.97 10.28 12.39
C ARG A 317 1.36 9.34 11.34
N GLY A 318 2.00 9.18 10.20
CA GLY A 318 1.56 8.32 9.11
C GLY A 318 0.56 8.97 8.15
N TYR A 319 0.56 10.31 8.02
CA TYR A 319 -0.11 10.97 6.89
C TYR A 319 0.76 10.78 5.64
N LEU A 320 0.20 10.25 4.55
CA LEU A 320 0.90 10.07 3.28
C LEU A 320 1.02 11.39 2.54
N VAL A 321 2.24 11.86 2.33
CA VAL A 321 2.51 13.13 1.63
C VAL A 321 2.74 12.89 0.14
N TRP A 322 3.49 11.84 -0.18
CA TRP A 322 3.92 11.56 -1.54
C TRP A 322 4.20 10.06 -1.71
N PHE A 323 3.92 9.50 -2.87
CA PHE A 323 4.25 8.11 -3.19
C PHE A 323 4.59 7.92 -4.68
N GLU A 324 5.39 6.90 -4.97
CA GLU A 324 5.78 6.51 -6.32
C GLU A 324 5.99 4.99 -6.37
N PRO A 325 5.46 4.29 -7.40
CA PRO A 325 5.83 2.91 -7.65
C PRO A 325 7.34 2.79 -7.88
N SER A 326 7.98 1.87 -7.16
CA SER A 326 9.44 1.73 -7.16
C SER A 326 10.06 1.32 -8.51
N GLN A 327 9.25 0.86 -9.47
CA GLN A 327 9.73 0.20 -10.69
C GLN A 327 9.19 0.86 -11.95
N GLY A 328 9.99 0.84 -13.01
CA GLY A 328 9.49 0.99 -14.38
C GLY A 328 8.88 2.35 -14.68
N THR A 329 9.45 3.43 -14.16
CA THR A 329 8.98 4.80 -14.43
C THR A 329 10.13 5.65 -14.96
N LEU A 330 9.86 6.73 -15.70
CA LEU A 330 10.89 7.70 -16.08
C LEU A 330 11.60 8.29 -14.85
N PHE A 331 10.96 8.21 -13.68
CA PHE A 331 11.47 8.73 -12.43
C PHE A 331 12.43 7.76 -11.73
N THR A 332 12.57 6.50 -12.16
CA THR A 332 13.45 5.53 -11.49
C THR A 332 14.87 5.48 -12.07
N LYS A 333 15.47 6.63 -12.43
CA LYS A 333 16.87 6.73 -12.88
C LYS A 333 17.75 7.24 -11.75
N SER A 334 18.93 6.64 -11.59
CA SER A 334 19.94 7.15 -10.67
C SER A 334 20.38 8.54 -11.09
N ASP A 335 20.52 9.41 -10.10
CA ASP A 335 20.95 10.80 -10.29
C ASP A 335 22.06 11.12 -9.29
N ARG A 336 22.99 12.01 -9.66
CA ARG A 336 24.03 12.55 -8.78
C ARG A 336 24.91 11.51 -8.06
N GLY A 337 25.16 10.35 -8.70
CA GLY A 337 26.02 9.30 -8.13
C GLY A 337 25.42 8.57 -6.92
N LEU A 338 24.11 8.73 -6.69
CA LEU A 338 23.35 7.94 -5.72
C LEU A 338 22.81 6.65 -6.35
N ASP A 339 22.50 5.68 -5.50
CA ASP A 339 21.67 4.56 -5.88
C ASP A 339 20.23 5.03 -6.14
N LEU A 340 19.39 4.09 -6.60
CA LEU A 340 18.01 4.40 -6.94
C LEU A 340 17.22 4.87 -5.70
N GLY A 341 17.41 4.21 -4.55
CA GLY A 341 16.77 4.56 -3.29
C GLY A 341 17.10 6.00 -2.85
N GLY A 342 18.39 6.36 -2.79
CA GLY A 342 18.82 7.71 -2.45
C GLY A 342 18.31 8.77 -3.43
N SER A 343 18.28 8.45 -4.72
CA SER A 343 17.72 9.35 -5.76
C SER A 343 16.24 9.67 -5.50
N MET A 344 15.49 8.70 -4.99
CA MET A 344 14.06 8.85 -4.70
C MET A 344 13.79 9.60 -3.40
N VAL A 345 14.65 9.45 -2.39
CA VAL A 345 14.63 10.33 -1.21
C VAL A 345 14.81 11.78 -1.64
N VAL A 346 15.75 12.06 -2.56
CA VAL A 346 15.94 13.42 -3.09
C VAL A 346 14.70 13.93 -3.81
N LYS A 347 14.00 13.11 -4.58
CA LYS A 347 12.74 13.51 -5.23
C LYS A 347 11.63 13.82 -4.23
N PHE A 348 11.51 13.02 -3.18
CA PHE A 348 10.57 13.33 -2.10
C PHE A 348 10.91 14.65 -1.42
N VAL A 349 12.19 14.93 -1.19
CA VAL A 349 12.66 16.22 -0.65
C VAL A 349 12.30 17.37 -1.59
N ASP A 350 12.54 17.22 -2.89
CA ASP A 350 12.19 18.24 -3.89
C ASP A 350 10.69 18.55 -3.83
N ALA A 351 9.86 17.52 -3.77
CA ALA A 351 8.42 17.61 -3.56
C ALA A 351 8.02 18.34 -2.26
N LEU A 352 8.70 18.08 -1.14
CA LEU A 352 8.46 18.81 0.12
C LEU A 352 8.86 20.29 0.02
N GLN A 353 9.93 20.59 -0.72
CA GLN A 353 10.46 21.93 -0.87
C GLN A 353 9.63 22.84 -1.79
N GLU A 354 8.73 22.28 -2.61
CA GLU A 354 7.72 23.05 -3.35
C GLU A 354 6.82 23.87 -2.40
N ARG A 355 6.65 23.42 -1.16
CA ARG A 355 5.91 24.14 -0.10
C ARG A 355 6.77 25.11 0.72
N GLY A 356 8.03 25.27 0.31
CA GLY A 356 9.02 26.15 0.92
C GLY A 356 10.26 25.38 1.38
N CYS A 357 11.43 25.99 1.18
CA CYS A 357 12.72 25.49 1.66
C CYS A 357 12.80 25.65 3.19
N ARG A 358 12.40 24.61 3.92
CA ARG A 358 12.46 24.54 5.38
C ARG A 358 13.43 23.46 5.83
N PRO A 359 13.98 23.57 7.05
CA PRO A 359 14.88 22.57 7.61
C PRO A 359 14.05 21.37 8.10
N TYR A 360 13.43 20.64 7.17
CA TYR A 360 12.74 19.38 7.44
C TYR A 360 13.74 18.34 7.94
N HIS A 361 13.28 17.39 8.75
CA HIS A 361 14.05 16.26 9.23
C HIS A 361 13.44 14.95 8.74
N ILE A 362 14.14 14.28 7.83
CA ILE A 362 13.67 13.05 7.18
C ILE A 362 14.36 11.84 7.81
N PHE A 363 13.56 10.84 8.15
CA PHE A 363 14.01 9.55 8.64
C PHE A 363 13.79 8.47 7.59
N PHE A 364 14.75 7.57 7.40
CA PHE A 364 14.63 6.46 6.47
C PHE A 364 15.47 5.27 6.94
N ASP A 365 15.15 4.08 6.45
CA ASP A 365 15.78 2.83 6.85
C ASP A 365 17.16 2.61 6.18
N LYS A 366 17.73 1.43 6.43
CA LYS A 366 19.04 1.02 5.94
C LYS A 366 19.14 0.91 4.42
N VAL A 367 18.03 0.61 3.73
CA VAL A 367 17.97 0.44 2.27
C VAL A 367 18.24 1.77 1.57
N PHE A 368 17.79 2.89 2.17
CA PHE A 368 17.97 4.22 1.58
C PHE A 368 19.21 4.97 2.10
N THR A 369 19.68 4.66 3.30
CA THR A 369 20.67 5.51 3.98
C THR A 369 22.08 5.33 3.42
N SER A 370 22.75 6.45 3.13
CA SER A 370 24.19 6.50 2.86
C SER A 370 24.79 7.85 3.28
N VAL A 371 26.08 7.89 3.63
CA VAL A 371 26.78 9.16 3.95
C VAL A 371 26.74 10.15 2.77
N LYS A 372 26.81 9.63 1.54
CA LYS A 372 26.64 10.43 0.30
C LYS A 372 25.27 11.10 0.24
N LEU A 373 24.19 10.36 0.49
CA LEU A 373 22.84 10.92 0.55
C LEU A 373 22.74 12.03 1.59
N LEU A 374 23.25 11.79 2.81
CA LEU A 374 23.20 12.80 3.88
C LEU A 374 23.97 14.08 3.52
N SER A 375 25.10 13.95 2.81
CA SER A 375 25.87 15.10 2.28
C SER A 375 25.02 15.92 1.29
N ILE A 376 24.28 15.25 0.40
CA ILE A 376 23.40 15.91 -0.58
C ILE A 376 22.22 16.59 0.12
N LEU A 377 21.59 15.93 1.09
CA LEU A 377 20.46 16.49 1.84
C LEU A 377 20.89 17.70 2.68
N LYS A 378 22.08 17.66 3.27
CA LYS A 378 22.65 18.82 3.98
C LYS A 378 22.80 20.02 3.06
N LYS A 379 23.33 19.83 1.84
CA LYS A 379 23.45 20.89 0.81
C LYS A 379 22.10 21.45 0.38
N LYS A 380 21.02 20.68 0.52
CA LYS A 380 19.63 21.11 0.32
C LYS A 380 19.00 21.79 1.53
N GLY A 381 19.73 21.95 2.64
CA GLY A 381 19.22 22.51 3.89
C GLY A 381 18.28 21.57 4.65
N VAL A 382 18.37 20.25 4.40
CA VAL A 382 17.49 19.23 4.98
C VAL A 382 18.25 18.36 5.96
N LYS A 383 17.64 18.18 7.14
CA LYS A 383 18.10 17.28 8.20
C LYS A 383 17.71 15.85 7.83
N ALA A 384 18.58 14.90 8.16
CA ALA A 384 18.37 13.49 7.89
C ALA A 384 18.97 12.62 9.00
N THR A 385 18.27 11.52 9.31
CA THR A 385 18.75 10.48 10.22
C THR A 385 18.23 9.12 9.76
N GLY A 386 19.12 8.15 9.57
CA GLY A 386 18.71 6.80 9.19
C GLY A 386 19.58 5.73 9.80
N THR A 387 19.08 4.51 9.85
CA THR A 387 19.94 3.33 10.04
C THR A 387 20.75 3.11 8.77
N VAL A 388 22.01 2.69 8.83
CA VAL A 388 22.90 2.61 7.65
C VAL A 388 23.62 1.27 7.59
N HIS A 389 23.81 0.72 6.39
CA HIS A 389 24.71 -0.42 6.20
C HIS A 389 26.18 0.01 6.32
N GLU A 390 27.04 -0.87 6.82
CA GLU A 390 28.46 -0.59 7.06
C GLU A 390 29.19 -0.13 5.78
N TYR A 391 28.98 -0.82 4.66
CA TYR A 391 29.56 -0.46 3.36
C TYR A 391 29.11 0.92 2.85
N ARG A 392 27.99 1.47 3.35
CA ARG A 392 27.46 2.80 2.99
C ARG A 392 27.94 3.93 3.92
N THR A 393 28.87 3.64 4.83
CA THR A 393 29.43 4.61 5.79
C THR A 393 30.68 5.35 5.30
N GLU A 394 31.11 5.15 4.04
CA GLU A 394 32.34 5.74 3.48
C GLU A 394 33.59 5.40 4.32
N ARG A 395 33.67 4.13 4.76
CA ARG A 395 34.76 3.56 5.56
C ARG A 395 35.02 4.34 6.86
N CYS A 396 33.94 4.68 7.57
CA CYS A 396 34.03 5.32 8.88
C CYS A 396 34.74 4.39 9.90
N PRO A 397 35.82 4.84 10.57
CA PRO A 397 36.62 3.98 11.45
C PRO A 397 35.95 3.82 12.83
N LEU A 398 34.92 2.99 12.89
CA LEU A 398 34.20 2.62 14.11
C LEU A 398 34.81 1.35 14.74
N LYS A 399 34.54 1.14 16.03
CA LYS A 399 34.80 -0.14 16.70
C LYS A 399 34.15 -1.30 15.96
N ASP A 400 34.86 -2.41 15.89
CA ASP A 400 34.40 -3.66 15.30
C ASP A 400 33.05 -4.12 15.92
N PRO A 401 32.09 -4.63 15.12
CA PRO A 401 30.79 -5.07 15.63
C PRO A 401 30.90 -6.17 16.68
N LYS A 402 31.82 -7.14 16.52
CA LYS A 402 32.02 -8.26 17.44
C LYS A 402 32.62 -7.77 18.77
N GLU A 403 33.49 -6.78 18.73
CA GLU A 403 33.97 -6.10 19.95
C GLU A 403 32.84 -5.37 20.69
N LEU A 404 31.98 -4.65 19.96
CA LEU A 404 30.88 -3.89 20.58
C LEU A 404 29.79 -4.82 21.14
N LYS A 405 29.48 -5.94 20.46
CA LYS A 405 28.56 -7.00 20.95
C LYS A 405 29.02 -7.58 22.30
N LYS A 406 30.33 -7.62 22.58
CA LYS A 406 30.89 -8.06 23.88
C LYS A 406 30.75 -7.02 25.00
N MET A 407 30.51 -5.75 24.67
CA MET A 407 30.31 -4.69 25.64
C MET A 407 28.89 -4.72 26.22
N LYS A 408 28.66 -3.97 27.31
CA LYS A 408 27.32 -3.87 27.92
C LYS A 408 26.31 -3.34 26.91
N ARG A 409 25.06 -3.84 27.00
CA ARG A 409 23.93 -3.28 26.27
C ARG A 409 23.82 -1.76 26.53
N GLY A 410 23.65 -0.98 25.47
CA GLY A 410 23.70 0.48 25.48
C GLY A 410 25.07 1.08 25.22
N SER A 411 26.11 0.27 25.01
CA SER A 411 27.40 0.76 24.53
C SER A 411 27.31 1.26 23.08
N PHE A 412 28.06 2.29 22.76
CA PHE A 412 28.14 2.85 21.41
C PHE A 412 29.53 3.38 21.08
N ASP A 413 29.84 3.42 19.79
CA ASP A 413 30.98 4.14 19.22
C ASP A 413 30.49 5.06 18.09
N TYR A 414 31.20 6.16 17.84
CA TYR A 414 30.76 7.17 16.89
C TYR A 414 31.93 8.02 16.40
N LYS A 415 31.79 8.56 15.19
CA LYS A 415 32.72 9.52 14.57
C LYS A 415 31.93 10.54 13.78
N VAL A 416 32.50 11.74 13.63
CA VAL A 416 31.97 12.81 12.80
C VAL A 416 32.94 13.08 11.66
N ASP A 417 32.42 13.20 10.45
CA ASP A 417 33.16 13.75 9.31
C ASP A 417 33.27 15.27 9.47
N GLU A 418 34.50 15.77 9.63
CA GLU A 418 34.78 17.19 9.83
C GLU A 418 34.43 18.06 8.63
N SER A 419 34.41 17.49 7.43
CA SER A 419 34.19 18.28 6.21
C SER A 419 32.72 18.65 6.04
N GLU A 420 31.83 17.71 6.33
CA GLU A 420 30.40 17.81 6.04
C GLU A 420 29.53 17.75 7.31
N GLU A 421 30.11 17.71 8.52
CA GLU A 421 29.41 17.49 9.80
C GLU A 421 28.38 16.35 9.71
N ILE A 422 28.84 15.14 9.40
CA ILE A 422 27.98 13.95 9.37
C ILE A 422 28.48 12.98 10.44
N ILE A 423 27.59 12.60 11.36
CA ILE A 423 27.89 11.62 12.40
C ILE A 423 27.47 10.22 11.94
N VAL A 424 28.36 9.25 12.17
CA VAL A 424 28.04 7.82 12.13
C VAL A 424 28.20 7.26 13.53
N CYS A 425 27.19 6.54 14.01
CA CYS A 425 27.14 5.98 15.35
C CYS A 425 26.73 4.50 15.29
N ARG A 426 27.55 3.62 15.89
CA ARG A 426 27.26 2.21 16.09
C ARG A 426 26.78 2.01 17.52
N TRP A 427 25.56 1.49 17.70
CA TRP A 427 24.94 1.29 19.01
C TRP A 427 24.57 -0.18 19.21
N HIS A 428 24.88 -0.71 20.38
CA HIS A 428 24.56 -2.07 20.77
C HIS A 428 23.32 -2.09 21.67
N ASP A 429 22.24 -2.70 21.19
CA ASP A 429 21.03 -2.94 21.99
C ASP A 429 20.70 -4.44 22.10
N GLY A 430 19.68 -4.93 21.39
CA GLY A 430 19.50 -6.38 21.15
C GLY A 430 20.41 -6.90 20.04
N SER A 431 20.64 -6.07 19.03
CA SER A 431 21.62 -6.24 17.96
C SER A 431 22.49 -4.99 17.84
N VAL A 432 23.57 -5.06 17.06
CA VAL A 432 24.41 -3.90 16.75
C VAL A 432 23.86 -3.24 15.50
N VAL A 433 23.56 -1.95 15.61
CA VAL A 433 22.96 -1.17 14.52
C VAL A 433 23.79 0.10 14.31
N ASN A 434 24.06 0.43 13.04
CA ASN A 434 24.68 1.68 12.66
C ASN A 434 23.61 2.72 12.31
N PHE A 435 23.83 3.95 12.74
CA PHE A 435 23.03 5.12 12.44
C PHE A 435 23.90 6.19 11.79
N CYS A 436 23.31 6.95 10.89
CA CYS A 436 23.93 8.09 10.22
C CYS A 436 23.04 9.32 10.37
N SER A 437 23.59 10.48 10.73
CA SER A 437 22.85 11.74 10.79
C SER A 437 23.70 12.93 10.38
N ASN A 438 23.05 13.95 9.80
CA ASN A 438 23.67 15.25 9.53
C ASN A 438 23.16 16.34 10.50
N ALA A 439 22.31 15.99 11.46
CA ALA A 439 21.53 16.94 12.24
C ALA A 439 21.54 16.69 13.75
N VAL A 440 21.57 15.42 14.17
CA VAL A 440 21.46 15.04 15.59
C VAL A 440 22.58 14.11 15.98
N GLY A 441 23.19 14.42 17.11
CA GLY A 441 24.36 13.76 17.66
C GLY A 441 24.07 12.78 18.78
N ILE A 442 25.07 12.61 19.63
CA ILE A 442 25.02 11.70 20.78
C ILE A 442 24.34 12.36 21.97
N GLU A 443 24.67 13.62 22.25
CA GLU A 443 24.19 14.32 23.45
C GLU A 443 22.80 14.96 23.26
N PRO A 444 21.99 15.07 24.34
CA PRO A 444 22.21 14.45 25.65
C PRO A 444 21.94 12.94 25.61
N VAL A 445 22.81 12.14 26.22
CA VAL A 445 22.58 10.69 26.35
C VAL A 445 21.43 10.42 27.34
N GLY A 446 20.37 9.78 26.85
CA GLY A 446 19.21 9.38 27.65
C GLY A 446 19.33 7.97 28.24
N LEU A 447 18.36 7.62 29.09
CA LEU A 447 18.18 6.26 29.61
C LEU A 447 16.82 5.74 29.13
N THR A 448 16.82 4.61 28.42
CA THR A 448 15.60 3.91 28.02
C THR A 448 15.43 2.63 28.81
N SER A 449 14.19 2.21 29.05
CA SER A 449 13.86 1.01 29.81
C SER A 449 13.27 -0.06 28.90
N HIS A 450 13.99 -1.17 28.76
CA HIS A 450 13.49 -2.34 28.05
C HIS A 450 13.11 -3.45 29.04
N PRO A 451 12.01 -4.20 28.80
CA PRO A 451 11.75 -5.43 29.52
C PRO A 451 12.85 -6.44 29.21
N SER A 452 13.52 -6.98 30.24
CA SER A 452 14.49 -8.06 30.09
C SER A 452 13.99 -9.34 30.79
N GLY A 453 14.10 -10.47 30.07
CA GLY A 453 13.80 -11.81 30.56
C GLY A 453 12.32 -12.12 30.83
N ALA A 454 12.05 -13.38 31.19
CA ALA A 454 10.71 -13.87 31.55
C ALA A 454 10.13 -13.18 32.80
N ALA A 455 10.99 -12.55 33.62
CA ALA A 455 10.63 -11.87 34.86
C ALA A 455 10.24 -10.38 34.69
N LYS A 456 10.29 -9.81 33.47
CA LYS A 456 10.01 -8.38 33.19
C LYS A 456 10.80 -7.40 34.07
N THR A 457 12.03 -7.72 34.43
CA THR A 457 12.94 -6.76 35.07
C THR A 457 13.28 -5.64 34.09
N ARG A 458 13.19 -4.40 34.55
CA ARG A 458 13.44 -3.20 33.74
C ARG A 458 14.94 -2.85 33.77
N THR A 459 15.66 -3.14 32.70
CA THR A 459 17.07 -2.73 32.57
C THR A 459 17.14 -1.34 31.95
N GLN A 460 17.94 -0.44 32.53
CA GLN A 460 18.20 0.88 31.93
C GLN A 460 19.37 0.80 30.95
N VAL A 461 19.16 1.32 29.75
CA VAL A 461 20.10 1.26 28.63
C VAL A 461 20.44 2.70 28.21
N HIS A 462 21.73 3.00 28.08
CA HIS A 462 22.16 4.29 27.55
C HIS A 462 21.75 4.42 26.08
N GLN A 463 21.08 5.52 25.76
CA GLN A 463 20.53 5.78 24.44
C GLN A 463 21.02 7.14 23.93
N PRO A 464 21.81 7.15 22.84
CA PRO A 464 22.18 8.40 22.17
C PRO A 464 20.95 9.17 21.66
N SER A 465 21.05 10.50 21.64
CA SER A 465 19.97 11.40 21.20
C SER A 465 19.45 11.08 19.79
N LEU A 466 20.35 10.80 18.85
CA LEU A 466 19.99 10.41 17.48
C LEU A 466 19.17 9.12 17.42
N VAL A 467 19.48 8.14 18.28
CA VAL A 467 18.77 6.85 18.32
C VAL A 467 17.37 7.06 18.88
N LYS A 468 17.26 7.83 19.96
CA LYS A 468 15.97 8.19 20.57
C LYS A 468 15.06 8.87 19.54
N LEU A 469 15.58 9.89 18.85
CA LEU A 469 14.79 10.63 17.88
C LEU A 469 14.36 9.75 16.70
N TYR A 470 15.24 8.90 16.18
CA TYR A 470 14.91 7.95 15.12
C TYR A 470 13.76 7.02 15.53
N GLN A 471 13.82 6.43 16.72
CA GLN A 471 12.77 5.54 17.23
C GLN A 471 11.41 6.25 17.43
N GLU A 472 11.42 7.53 17.83
CA GLU A 472 10.20 8.30 18.02
C GLU A 472 9.54 8.71 16.69
N LYS A 473 10.35 9.10 15.71
CA LYS A 473 9.90 9.81 14.50
C LYS A 473 9.97 9.02 13.20
N GLY A 474 10.79 7.98 13.11
CA GLY A 474 11.01 7.19 11.89
C GLY A 474 9.88 6.22 11.51
N GLY A 475 8.91 5.99 12.40
CA GLY A 475 7.84 5.01 12.19
C GLY A 475 6.64 5.48 11.35
N GLY A 476 6.74 6.58 10.59
CA GLY A 476 5.61 7.16 9.85
C GLY A 476 4.97 6.19 8.84
N VAL A 477 5.79 5.55 8.01
CA VAL A 477 5.35 4.61 6.97
C VAL A 477 4.67 3.38 7.59
N SER A 478 5.30 2.77 8.59
CA SER A 478 4.71 1.63 9.31
C SER A 478 3.37 1.98 9.97
N ARG A 479 3.22 3.19 10.53
CA ARG A 479 1.94 3.67 11.09
C ARG A 479 0.85 3.79 10.03
N MET A 480 1.18 4.32 8.86
CA MET A 480 0.26 4.41 7.73
C MET A 480 -0.22 3.01 7.30
N ASP A 481 0.71 2.07 7.09
CA ASP A 481 0.41 0.70 6.66
C ASP A 481 -0.46 -0.03 7.68
N GLN A 482 -0.18 0.12 8.98
CA GLN A 482 -0.99 -0.43 10.07
C GLN A 482 -2.42 0.13 10.06
N ASN A 483 -2.61 1.42 9.78
CA ASN A 483 -3.95 2.03 9.68
C ASN A 483 -4.72 1.54 8.45
N ILE A 484 -4.04 1.45 7.30
CA ILE A 484 -4.62 0.96 6.04
C ILE A 484 -5.04 -0.50 6.18
N ALA A 485 -4.18 -1.35 6.76
CA ALA A 485 -4.41 -2.78 6.88
C ALA A 485 -5.68 -3.15 7.68
N LYS A 486 -6.17 -2.30 8.59
CA LYS A 486 -7.36 -2.58 9.40
C LYS A 486 -8.65 -2.68 8.59
N TYR A 487 -8.83 -1.82 7.59
CA TYR A 487 -10.07 -1.71 6.82
C TYR A 487 -9.80 -1.52 5.32
N LYS A 488 -8.78 -2.22 4.83
CA LYS A 488 -8.33 -2.18 3.43
C LYS A 488 -9.45 -2.58 2.47
N VAL A 489 -9.61 -1.86 1.37
CA VAL A 489 -10.60 -2.17 0.33
C VAL A 489 -10.46 -3.63 -0.13
N LYS A 490 -11.59 -4.36 -0.17
CA LYS A 490 -11.63 -5.79 -0.47
C LYS A 490 -12.17 -6.13 -1.86
N ILE A 491 -13.08 -5.32 -2.40
CA ILE A 491 -13.51 -5.47 -3.79
C ILE A 491 -12.37 -5.02 -4.70
N ARG A 492 -11.98 -5.87 -5.64
CA ARG A 492 -10.90 -5.63 -6.60
C ARG A 492 -11.33 -6.06 -8.00
N GLY A 493 -10.76 -5.41 -9.03
CA GLY A 493 -10.88 -5.87 -10.41
C GLY A 493 -9.78 -6.88 -10.72
N MET A 494 -9.88 -7.63 -11.83
CA MET A 494 -8.77 -8.49 -12.25
C MET A 494 -7.76 -7.76 -13.12
N LYS A 495 -8.06 -6.54 -13.59
CA LYS A 495 -7.05 -5.71 -14.28
C LYS A 495 -5.90 -5.38 -13.34
N TRP A 496 -4.67 -5.46 -13.84
CA TRP A 496 -3.45 -5.29 -13.03
C TRP A 496 -3.42 -3.93 -12.30
N TYR A 497 -3.89 -2.87 -12.95
CA TYR A 497 -3.93 -1.51 -12.39
C TYR A 497 -5.09 -1.27 -11.41
N SER A 498 -6.04 -2.19 -11.30
CA SER A 498 -7.22 -1.98 -10.46
C SER A 498 -6.91 -1.98 -8.96
N SER A 499 -5.76 -2.50 -8.51
CA SER A 499 -5.35 -2.38 -7.10
C SER A 499 -5.03 -0.94 -6.69
N PHE A 500 -4.61 -0.09 -7.64
CA PHE A 500 -4.22 1.29 -7.36
C PHE A 500 -5.37 2.16 -6.87
N ILE A 501 -6.59 1.97 -7.38
CA ILE A 501 -7.74 2.74 -6.87
C ILE A 501 -8.03 2.37 -5.42
N GLY A 502 -7.93 1.08 -5.05
CA GLY A 502 -8.07 0.64 -3.66
C GLY A 502 -7.01 1.26 -2.75
N TYR A 503 -5.74 1.19 -3.16
CA TYR A 503 -4.63 1.80 -2.43
C TYR A 503 -4.81 3.31 -2.23
N VAL A 504 -5.18 4.04 -3.28
CA VAL A 504 -5.40 5.49 -3.23
C VAL A 504 -6.60 5.85 -2.35
N ILE A 505 -7.70 5.10 -2.42
CA ILE A 505 -8.86 5.29 -1.52
C ILE A 505 -8.44 5.10 -0.06
N ASP A 506 -7.72 4.02 0.23
CA ASP A 506 -7.28 3.70 1.59
C ASP A 506 -6.31 4.75 2.15
N ALA A 507 -5.37 5.22 1.31
CA ALA A 507 -4.45 6.30 1.67
C ALA A 507 -5.18 7.63 1.91
N ALA A 508 -6.13 8.00 1.03
CA ALA A 508 -6.94 9.21 1.18
C ALA A 508 -7.80 9.17 2.45
N LEU A 509 -8.39 8.01 2.79
CA LEU A 509 -9.14 7.84 4.04
C LEU A 509 -8.24 7.96 5.28
N ASN A 510 -7.04 7.38 5.24
CA ASN A 510 -6.07 7.56 6.32
C ASN A 510 -5.69 9.04 6.48
N ASN A 511 -5.39 9.73 5.38
CA ASN A 511 -5.04 11.15 5.39
C ASN A 511 -6.18 12.03 5.91
N ALA A 512 -7.40 11.83 5.41
CA ALA A 512 -8.59 12.56 5.85
C ALA A 512 -8.87 12.33 7.34
N TRP A 513 -8.69 11.10 7.83
CA TRP A 513 -8.83 10.79 9.25
C TRP A 513 -7.74 11.47 10.11
N GLN A 514 -6.50 11.54 9.63
CA GLN A 514 -5.44 12.27 10.34
C GLN A 514 -5.75 13.77 10.40
N LEU A 515 -6.22 14.38 9.31
CA LEU A 515 -6.67 15.78 9.29
C LEU A 515 -7.85 16.01 10.25
N HIS A 516 -8.83 15.10 10.27
CA HIS A 516 -9.94 15.16 11.22
C HIS A 516 -9.44 15.19 12.67
N ARG A 517 -8.45 14.36 13.01
CA ARG A 517 -7.88 14.33 14.36
C ARG A 517 -7.09 15.59 14.73
N ILE A 518 -6.55 16.29 13.74
CA ILE A 518 -5.84 17.57 13.92
C ILE A 518 -6.85 18.71 14.05
N CYS A 519 -7.92 18.69 13.25
CA CYS A 519 -8.90 19.77 13.21
C CYS A 519 -9.93 19.69 14.36
N SER A 520 -10.35 18.48 14.71
CA SER A 520 -11.44 18.20 15.66
C SER A 520 -10.89 17.49 16.90
N HIS A 521 -10.15 18.22 17.74
CA HIS A 521 -9.51 17.59 18.92
C HIS A 521 -10.53 17.01 19.91
N ASP A 522 -11.67 17.69 20.10
CA ASP A 522 -12.69 17.32 21.09
C ASP A 522 -13.70 16.26 20.60
N ALA A 523 -13.78 16.03 19.29
CA ALA A 523 -14.68 15.07 18.66
C ALA A 523 -13.89 13.93 17.99
N GLN A 524 -13.00 13.26 18.72
CA GLN A 524 -12.20 12.16 18.16
C GLN A 524 -13.11 11.00 17.72
N VAL A 525 -13.14 10.76 16.41
CA VAL A 525 -13.82 9.62 15.79
C VAL A 525 -12.77 8.56 15.46
N ASP A 526 -13.02 7.30 15.81
CA ASP A 526 -12.13 6.20 15.41
C ASP A 526 -12.14 5.99 13.88
N LEU A 527 -11.11 5.31 13.36
CA LEU A 527 -10.95 5.13 11.90
C LEU A 527 -12.12 4.38 11.25
N LEU A 528 -12.77 3.44 11.96
CA LEU A 528 -13.89 2.70 11.42
C LEU A 528 -15.13 3.57 11.31
N ALA A 529 -15.46 4.31 12.38
CA ALA A 529 -16.58 5.23 12.40
C ALA A 529 -16.42 6.33 11.33
N PHE A 530 -15.20 6.85 11.14
CA PHE A 530 -14.89 7.79 10.07
C PHE A 530 -15.17 7.21 8.68
N ARG A 531 -14.63 6.01 8.39
CA ARG A 531 -14.86 5.30 7.11
C ARG A 531 -16.33 4.99 6.87
N ARG A 532 -17.06 4.56 7.90
CA ARG A 532 -18.50 4.27 7.84
C ARG A 532 -19.29 5.52 7.46
N TYR A 533 -18.98 6.67 8.06
CA TYR A 533 -19.64 7.92 7.73
C TYR A 533 -19.47 8.27 6.24
N VAL A 534 -18.24 8.24 5.72
CA VAL A 534 -17.96 8.54 4.31
C VAL A 534 -18.70 7.58 3.38
N ALA A 535 -18.64 6.28 3.65
CA ALA A 535 -19.33 5.26 2.85
C ALA A 535 -20.86 5.46 2.83
N CYS A 536 -21.48 5.71 4.00
CA CYS A 536 -22.91 5.94 4.07
C CYS A 536 -23.34 7.17 3.27
N VAL A 537 -22.64 8.31 3.41
CA VAL A 537 -22.98 9.53 2.67
C VAL A 537 -22.94 9.30 1.16
N TYR A 538 -21.91 8.63 0.65
CA TYR A 538 -21.77 8.35 -0.78
C TYR A 538 -22.86 7.43 -1.32
N LEU A 539 -23.33 6.47 -0.51
CA LEU A 539 -24.36 5.50 -0.91
C LEU A 539 -25.78 6.07 -0.77
N GLU A 540 -26.05 6.84 0.29
CA GLU A 540 -27.38 7.43 0.54
C GLU A 540 -27.72 8.53 -0.47
N SER A 541 -26.72 9.30 -0.92
CA SER A 541 -26.92 10.43 -1.84
C SER A 541 -27.57 10.04 -3.17
N ASN A 542 -27.46 8.77 -3.60
CA ASN A 542 -28.03 8.29 -4.86
C ASN A 542 -29.32 7.47 -4.70
N ALA A 543 -29.69 7.07 -3.48
CA ALA A 543 -30.88 6.25 -3.20
C ALA A 543 -32.19 6.93 -3.62
N ASN A 544 -32.21 8.27 -3.66
CA ASN A 544 -33.39 9.04 -4.06
C ASN A 544 -33.65 9.02 -5.58
N VAL A 545 -32.60 8.85 -6.39
CA VAL A 545 -32.68 8.89 -7.87
C VAL A 545 -33.08 7.54 -8.45
N SER A 546 -32.72 6.43 -7.81
CA SER A 546 -33.01 5.06 -8.26
C SER A 546 -34.48 4.64 -8.09
N SER A 547 -35.28 5.44 -7.34
CA SER A 547 -36.65 5.12 -6.93
C SER A 547 -37.71 5.12 -8.05
N GLN A 548 -37.37 5.51 -9.29
CA GLN A 548 -38.29 5.51 -10.44
C GLN A 548 -38.48 4.13 -11.11
N GLY A 549 -37.77 3.08 -10.67
CA GLY A 549 -37.91 1.72 -11.19
C GLY A 549 -38.94 0.86 -10.43
N ARG A 550 -39.92 0.28 -11.15
CA ARG A 550 -40.90 -0.68 -10.62
C ARG A 550 -40.21 -1.82 -9.85
N ARG A 551 -40.37 -1.87 -8.53
CA ARG A 551 -39.81 -2.92 -7.64
C ARG A 551 -40.34 -4.30 -8.04
N SER A 552 -39.56 -5.08 -8.80
CA SER A 552 -39.82 -6.50 -9.02
C SER A 552 -39.20 -7.30 -7.88
N ARG A 553 -39.97 -7.56 -6.83
CA ARG A 553 -39.55 -8.41 -5.71
C ARG A 553 -39.71 -9.88 -6.13
N ARG A 554 -38.71 -10.47 -6.78
CA ARG A 554 -38.63 -11.93 -7.00
C ARG A 554 -37.78 -12.54 -5.89
N LEU A 555 -38.45 -13.15 -4.92
CA LEU A 555 -37.90 -14.15 -4.02
C LEU A 555 -38.99 -15.18 -3.78
N GLU A 556 -38.75 -16.41 -4.23
CA GLU A 556 -39.41 -17.59 -3.68
C GLU A 556 -38.42 -18.17 -2.67
N THR A 557 -38.59 -17.84 -1.40
CA THR A 557 -37.83 -18.42 -0.31
C THR A 557 -38.36 -19.83 -0.02
N GLU A 558 -37.48 -20.79 0.32
CA GLU A 558 -37.86 -22.17 0.69
C GLU A 558 -38.90 -22.23 1.82
N SER A 559 -38.94 -21.20 2.69
CA SER A 559 -39.98 -20.96 3.70
C SER A 559 -41.42 -20.92 3.16
N ARG A 560 -41.61 -20.80 1.83
CA ARG A 560 -42.93 -20.92 1.18
C ARG A 560 -43.54 -22.31 1.41
N PHE A 561 -42.71 -23.35 1.47
CA PHE A 561 -43.15 -24.75 1.46
C PHE A 561 -43.22 -25.39 2.85
N ASP A 562 -42.88 -24.67 3.90
CA ASP A 562 -42.82 -25.23 5.25
C ASP A 562 -44.19 -25.39 5.91
N MET A 563 -45.26 -24.86 5.31
CA MET A 563 -46.65 -24.89 5.80
C MET A 563 -46.83 -24.38 7.24
N ILE A 564 -45.84 -23.65 7.80
CA ILE A 564 -45.85 -23.17 9.17
C ILE A 564 -46.06 -21.65 9.16
N GLY A 565 -47.09 -21.15 9.86
CA GLY A 565 -47.30 -19.71 10.04
C GLY A 565 -47.71 -18.94 8.78
N HIS A 566 -48.27 -19.61 7.77
CA HIS A 566 -48.87 -18.94 6.61
C HIS A 566 -50.34 -18.65 6.89
N TRP A 567 -50.71 -17.36 6.89
CA TRP A 567 -52.09 -16.90 7.08
C TRP A 567 -52.55 -16.03 5.93
N ILE A 568 -53.83 -16.15 5.57
CA ILE A 568 -54.45 -15.28 4.59
C ILE A 568 -54.90 -14.01 5.29
N VAL A 569 -54.37 -12.87 4.85
CA VAL A 569 -54.78 -11.56 5.34
C VAL A 569 -55.30 -10.70 4.20
N HIS A 570 -56.26 -9.83 4.52
CA HIS A 570 -56.73 -8.82 3.60
C HIS A 570 -55.73 -7.67 3.48
N GLN A 571 -55.70 -7.04 2.30
CA GLN A 571 -54.90 -5.86 2.01
C GLN A 571 -55.72 -4.86 1.21
N ASP A 572 -55.50 -3.57 1.46
CA ASP A 572 -56.27 -2.49 0.82
C ASP A 572 -55.95 -2.34 -0.68
N LYS A 573 -54.70 -2.64 -1.06
CA LYS A 573 -54.25 -2.53 -2.45
C LYS A 573 -54.43 -3.87 -3.18
N ARG A 574 -55.08 -3.83 -4.35
CA ARG A 574 -55.18 -5.00 -5.24
C ARG A 574 -53.79 -5.38 -5.76
N THR A 575 -53.43 -6.65 -5.66
CA THR A 575 -52.20 -7.21 -6.26
C THR A 575 -52.54 -8.39 -7.17
N ARG A 576 -51.56 -8.98 -7.87
CA ARG A 576 -51.79 -10.20 -8.65
C ARG A 576 -51.53 -11.43 -7.80
N CYS A 577 -52.39 -12.44 -7.92
CA CYS A 577 -52.18 -13.74 -7.32
C CYS A 577 -50.90 -14.37 -7.85
N ALA A 578 -50.06 -14.87 -6.96
CA ALA A 578 -48.79 -15.47 -7.30
C ALA A 578 -48.93 -16.81 -8.05
N LEU A 579 -50.09 -17.49 -7.94
CA LEU A 579 -50.37 -18.75 -8.63
C LEU A 579 -51.09 -18.54 -9.97
N CYS A 580 -52.25 -17.87 -9.97
CA CYS A 580 -53.10 -17.74 -11.16
C CYS A 580 -53.01 -16.37 -11.87
N HIS A 581 -52.16 -15.46 -11.37
CA HIS A 581 -51.89 -14.12 -11.93
C HIS A 581 -53.09 -13.15 -12.06
N SER A 582 -54.27 -13.56 -11.59
CA SER A 582 -55.49 -12.73 -11.53
C SER A 582 -55.48 -11.79 -10.33
N GLN A 583 -56.26 -10.70 -10.37
CA GLN A 583 -56.28 -9.70 -9.30
C GLN A 583 -56.84 -10.29 -7.98
N THR A 584 -56.22 -9.94 -6.85
CA THR A 584 -56.62 -10.36 -5.51
C THR A 584 -56.43 -9.25 -4.47
N ASN A 585 -57.28 -9.27 -3.45
CA ASN A 585 -57.21 -8.40 -2.26
C ASN A 585 -56.71 -9.16 -1.02
N THR A 586 -56.24 -10.39 -1.20
CA THR A 586 -55.71 -11.23 -0.13
C THR A 586 -54.24 -11.54 -0.39
N ARG A 587 -53.44 -11.62 0.67
CA ARG A 587 -52.03 -12.00 0.63
C ARG A 587 -51.72 -13.03 1.71
N CYS A 588 -50.67 -13.81 1.51
CA CYS A 588 -50.05 -14.57 2.59
C CYS A 588 -49.24 -13.61 3.48
N GLU A 589 -49.50 -13.62 4.79
CA GLU A 589 -48.78 -12.79 5.78
C GLU A 589 -47.29 -13.13 5.84
N LYS A 590 -46.93 -14.41 5.80
CA LYS A 590 -45.53 -14.84 5.87
C LYS A 590 -44.77 -14.59 4.57
N CYS A 591 -45.35 -14.93 3.42
CA CYS A 591 -44.69 -14.72 2.11
C CYS A 591 -44.80 -13.29 1.59
N GLN A 592 -45.70 -12.47 2.12
CA GLN A 592 -46.01 -11.11 1.63
C GLN A 592 -46.35 -11.07 0.12
N LYS A 593 -47.01 -12.13 -0.38
CA LYS A 593 -47.44 -12.29 -1.78
C LYS A 593 -48.96 -12.32 -1.87
N GLY A 594 -49.51 -11.63 -2.87
CA GLY A 594 -50.93 -11.73 -3.20
C GLY A 594 -51.29 -13.15 -3.58
N VAL A 595 -52.26 -13.76 -2.91
CA VAL A 595 -52.70 -15.15 -3.16
C VAL A 595 -54.20 -15.23 -2.84
N HIS A 596 -55.02 -15.75 -3.76
CA HIS A 596 -56.43 -16.01 -3.48
C HIS A 596 -56.59 -17.11 -2.44
N ALA A 597 -57.68 -17.09 -1.67
CA ALA A 597 -58.01 -18.18 -0.75
C ALA A 597 -58.02 -19.57 -1.42
N LYS A 598 -58.60 -19.66 -2.63
CA LYS A 598 -58.59 -20.91 -3.42
C LYS A 598 -57.21 -21.35 -3.90
N CYS A 599 -56.30 -20.41 -4.13
CA CYS A 599 -54.94 -20.66 -4.62
C CYS A 599 -53.93 -20.87 -3.49
N PHE A 600 -54.35 -20.67 -2.24
CA PHE A 600 -53.45 -20.61 -1.09
C PHE A 600 -52.74 -21.93 -0.84
N ARG A 601 -53.49 -23.04 -0.79
CA ARG A 601 -52.92 -24.36 -0.51
C ARG A 601 -51.92 -24.77 -1.59
N GLU A 602 -52.31 -24.65 -2.86
CA GLU A 602 -51.49 -25.03 -4.01
C GLU A 602 -50.23 -24.16 -4.17
N TYR A 603 -50.29 -22.89 -3.76
CA TYR A 603 -49.12 -22.01 -3.77
C TYR A 603 -48.05 -22.36 -2.71
N HIS A 604 -48.43 -22.99 -1.59
CA HIS A 604 -47.54 -23.30 -0.46
C HIS A 604 -47.15 -24.79 -0.36
N ILE A 605 -47.57 -25.63 -1.31
CA ILE A 605 -47.20 -27.05 -1.39
C ILE A 605 -46.34 -27.24 -2.65
N ARG A 606 -45.45 -28.24 -2.63
CA ARG A 606 -44.61 -28.60 -3.78
C ARG A 606 -45.41 -29.28 -4.88
#